data_AF-A0A1V4UDD8-F1
#
_entry.id   AF-A0A1V4UDD8-F1
#
_cell.length_a   1.000
_cell.length_b   1.000
_cell.length_c   1.000
_cell.angle_alpha   90.00
_cell.angle_beta   90.00
_cell.angle_gamma   90.00
#
_symmetry.space_group_name_H-M   'P 1'
#
loop_
_entity.id
_entity.type
_entity.pdbx_description
1 polymer ?
#
loop_
_entity_poly.entity_id
_entity_poly.type
_entity_poly.pdbx_seq_one_letter_code
_entity_poly.pdbx_strand_id
1 'polypeptide(L)'
;MCDDYGMPPLAQIFIYVKSLPTKVYLFFFAFTLAIYIALIAFQAAILALVIPQEFTLQYFYLNVNSPNLSSMFFNHFMHNPWSISHMTENILAFLFLSVMLFIAAVIVLPASGCSLPKHFFPAIFLVYLIGLPFALSGISIWAGRIFGKMLVSGFSGFNFALLGLLFFLMLFWGYSRVLKEQPANPLSPYGLLFGAIIMIGLVIAAIMLDLENPNVGVFSHLGGFLLGLLIPAMVGIVLVSERMKQKMGISLFLIAVLVACAGFWVVL
;
A
#
# COMPACT_ATOMS: atom_id res chain seq x y z
N MET A 1 6.42 -23.24 8.65
CA MET A 1 7.26 -23.72 9.77
C MET A 1 8.39 -22.71 9.96
N CYS A 2 8.63 -22.17 11.17
CA CYS A 2 9.90 -21.47 11.50
C CYS A 2 10.76 -22.49 12.24
N ASP A 3 12.05 -22.56 11.93
CA ASP A 3 13.03 -23.24 12.78
C ASP A 3 13.72 -22.18 13.66
N ASP A 4 13.82 -22.43 14.96
CA ASP A 4 14.37 -21.48 15.93
C ASP A 4 15.80 -21.90 16.33
N TYR A 5 16.77 -21.02 16.11
CA TYR A 5 18.19 -21.23 16.42
C TYR A 5 18.60 -20.58 17.74
N GLY A 6 17.80 -20.65 18.81
CA GLY A 6 18.22 -20.37 20.21
C GLY A 6 18.96 -19.04 20.51
N MET A 7 19.02 -18.10 19.58
CA MET A 7 19.78 -16.84 19.66
C MET A 7 18.85 -15.64 19.88
N PRO A 8 19.32 -14.54 20.49
CA PRO A 8 18.53 -13.32 20.64
C PRO A 8 18.00 -12.81 19.27
N PRO A 9 16.75 -12.32 19.18
CA PRO A 9 16.10 -11.97 17.91
C PRO A 9 16.91 -11.00 17.03
N LEU A 10 17.58 -10.01 17.65
CA LEU A 10 18.42 -9.05 16.93
C LEU A 10 19.70 -9.69 16.35
N ALA A 11 20.32 -10.63 17.07
CA ALA A 11 21.52 -11.31 16.59
C ALA A 11 21.22 -12.16 15.35
N GLN A 12 20.06 -12.85 15.34
CA GLN A 12 19.59 -13.61 14.18
C GLN A 12 19.37 -12.70 12.97
N ILE A 13 18.75 -11.52 13.16
CA ILE A 13 18.56 -10.52 12.10
C ILE A 13 19.91 -10.07 11.52
N PHE A 14 20.89 -9.71 12.35
CA PHE A 14 22.19 -9.26 11.85
C PHE A 14 22.96 -10.35 11.09
N ILE A 15 22.87 -11.61 11.53
CA ILE A 15 23.47 -12.74 10.81
C ILE A 15 22.78 -12.93 9.46
N TYR A 16 21.46 -12.86 9.43
CA TYR A 16 20.68 -13.00 8.21
C TYR A 16 20.96 -11.87 7.19
N VAL A 17 21.07 -10.62 7.64
CA VAL A 17 21.44 -9.48 6.78
C VAL A 17 22.77 -9.73 6.06
N LYS A 18 23.76 -10.31 6.76
CA LYS A 18 25.07 -10.65 6.20
C LYS A 18 25.03 -11.84 5.24
N SER A 19 24.05 -12.73 5.35
CA SER A 19 23.89 -13.86 4.44
C SER A 19 23.12 -13.52 3.17
N LEU A 20 22.43 -12.37 3.13
CA LEU A 20 21.71 -11.92 1.94
C LEU A 20 22.66 -11.61 0.78
N PRO A 21 22.45 -12.20 -0.41
CA PRO A 21 23.25 -11.89 -1.59
C PRO A 21 23.15 -10.41 -1.98
N THR A 22 24.27 -9.77 -2.35
CA THR A 22 24.32 -8.36 -2.79
C THR A 22 23.32 -8.05 -3.91
N LYS A 23 23.07 -9.00 -4.81
CA LYS A 23 22.08 -8.87 -5.89
C LYS A 23 20.66 -8.54 -5.40
N VAL A 24 20.28 -8.97 -4.19
CA VAL A 24 18.95 -8.69 -3.60
C VAL A 24 18.82 -7.19 -3.31
N TYR A 25 19.84 -6.61 -2.67
CA TYR A 25 19.89 -5.17 -2.41
C TYR A 25 19.93 -4.37 -3.72
N LEU A 26 20.80 -4.77 -4.66
CA LEU A 26 20.92 -4.10 -5.96
C LEU A 26 19.59 -4.12 -6.73
N PHE A 27 18.89 -5.25 -6.76
CA PHE A 27 17.58 -5.34 -7.41
C PHE A 27 16.56 -4.42 -6.74
N PHE A 28 16.51 -4.40 -5.40
CA PHE A 28 15.62 -3.49 -4.67
C PHE A 28 15.93 -2.02 -4.95
N PHE A 29 17.20 -1.61 -4.89
CA PHE A 29 17.61 -0.25 -5.18
C PHE A 29 17.31 0.14 -6.63
N ALA A 30 17.66 -0.71 -7.59
CA ALA A 30 17.40 -0.45 -9.01
C ALA A 30 15.90 -0.33 -9.30
N PHE A 31 15.08 -1.22 -8.72
CA PHE A 31 13.63 -1.19 -8.89
C PHE A 31 13.01 0.08 -8.28
N THR A 32 13.39 0.42 -7.05
CA THR A 32 12.90 1.63 -6.36
C THR A 32 13.31 2.90 -7.10
N LEU A 33 14.57 2.95 -7.57
CA LEU A 33 15.09 4.06 -8.36
C LEU A 33 14.38 4.19 -9.71
N ALA A 34 14.07 3.07 -10.37
CA ALA A 34 13.32 3.07 -11.62
C ALA A 34 11.92 3.67 -11.46
N ILE A 35 11.20 3.31 -10.39
CA ILE A 35 9.88 3.90 -10.08
C ILE A 35 10.02 5.40 -9.81
N TYR A 36 10.99 5.80 -8.99
CA TYR A 36 11.26 7.21 -8.69
C TYR A 36 11.51 8.02 -9.97
N ILE A 37 12.39 7.53 -10.85
CA ILE A 37 12.69 8.19 -12.13
C ILE A 37 11.45 8.24 -13.02
N ALA A 38 10.66 7.17 -13.08
CA ALA A 38 9.45 7.13 -13.89
C ALA A 38 8.42 8.18 -13.44
N LEU A 39 8.21 8.34 -12.13
CA LEU A 39 7.31 9.36 -11.58
C LEU A 39 7.78 10.78 -11.91
N ILE A 40 9.07 11.05 -11.75
CA ILE A 40 9.64 12.37 -12.07
C ILE A 40 9.58 12.66 -13.56
N ALA A 41 9.93 11.68 -14.41
CA ALA A 41 9.90 11.83 -15.86
C ALA A 41 8.47 12.08 -16.35
N PHE A 42 7.47 11.37 -15.79
CA PHE A 42 6.06 11.59 -16.10
C PHE A 42 5.62 13.01 -15.72
N GLN A 43 5.97 13.48 -14.52
CA GLN A 43 5.66 14.85 -14.10
C GLN A 43 6.37 15.90 -14.96
N ALA A 44 7.64 15.67 -15.32
CA ALA A 44 8.41 16.57 -16.16
C ALA A 44 7.82 16.67 -17.58
N ALA A 45 7.31 15.58 -18.15
CA ALA A 45 6.65 15.59 -19.45
C ALA A 45 5.37 16.45 -19.46
N ILE A 46 4.62 16.45 -18.36
CA ILE A 46 3.44 17.33 -18.17
C ILE A 46 3.89 18.80 -18.07
N LEU A 47 4.91 19.08 -17.27
CA LEU A 47 5.42 20.44 -17.03
C LEU A 47 6.08 21.08 -18.25
N ALA A 48 6.82 20.29 -19.04
CA ALA A 48 7.51 20.76 -20.25
C ALA A 48 6.56 20.97 -21.44
N LEU A 49 5.24 20.87 -21.24
CA LEU A 49 4.19 21.00 -22.27
C LEU A 49 4.36 20.03 -23.45
N VAL A 50 5.11 18.94 -23.25
CA VAL A 50 5.14 17.82 -24.21
C VAL A 50 3.74 17.20 -24.32
N ILE A 51 3.00 17.21 -23.21
CA ILE A 51 1.59 16.82 -23.13
C ILE A 51 0.75 18.09 -23.02
N PRO A 52 -0.22 18.33 -23.93
CA PRO A 52 -1.11 19.49 -23.84
C PRO A 52 -1.82 19.60 -22.49
N GLN A 53 -2.05 20.82 -22.01
CA GLN A 53 -2.70 21.04 -20.71
C GLN A 53 -4.14 20.54 -20.70
N GLU A 54 -4.86 20.73 -21.81
CA GLU A 54 -6.23 20.26 -22.00
C GLU A 54 -6.29 18.74 -21.89
N PHE A 55 -5.33 18.06 -22.52
CA PHE A 55 -5.21 16.60 -22.42
C PHE A 55 -4.93 16.17 -20.98
N THR A 56 -4.02 16.85 -20.29
CA THR A 56 -3.70 16.57 -18.88
C THR A 56 -4.93 16.73 -17.98
N LEU A 57 -5.68 17.83 -18.11
CA LEU A 57 -6.88 18.09 -17.32
C LEU A 57 -8.01 17.10 -17.61
N GLN A 58 -8.13 16.65 -18.85
CA GLN A 58 -9.20 15.73 -19.26
C GLN A 58 -8.89 14.27 -18.92
N TYR A 59 -7.63 13.83 -19.08
CA TYR A 59 -7.28 12.41 -19.04
C TYR A 59 -6.37 12.00 -17.88
N PHE A 60 -5.73 12.94 -17.19
CA PHE A 60 -4.86 12.64 -16.04
C PHE A 60 -5.38 13.22 -14.72
N TYR A 61 -5.99 14.41 -14.71
CA TYR A 61 -6.73 14.87 -13.53
C TYR A 61 -8.05 14.13 -13.41
N LEU A 62 -8.38 13.69 -12.20
CA LEU A 62 -9.68 13.11 -11.92
C LEU A 62 -10.71 14.22 -11.75
N ASN A 63 -11.49 14.47 -12.80
CA ASN A 63 -12.69 15.28 -12.71
C ASN A 63 -13.84 14.44 -12.13
N VAL A 64 -14.28 14.75 -10.91
CA VAL A 64 -15.27 13.92 -10.19
C VAL A 64 -16.68 14.03 -10.76
N ASN A 65 -16.95 15.07 -11.56
CA ASN A 65 -18.23 15.28 -12.22
C ASN A 65 -18.29 14.60 -13.59
N SER A 66 -17.14 14.36 -14.22
CA SER A 66 -17.04 13.67 -15.51
C SER A 66 -15.85 12.69 -15.52
N PRO A 67 -15.84 11.69 -14.62
CA PRO A 67 -14.72 10.76 -14.50
C PRO A 67 -14.64 9.87 -15.74
N ASN A 68 -13.41 9.56 -16.16
CA ASN A 68 -13.14 8.59 -17.22
C ASN A 68 -12.04 7.61 -16.78
N LEU A 69 -11.96 6.45 -17.44
CA LEU A 69 -11.04 5.38 -17.06
C LEU A 69 -9.57 5.82 -17.02
N SER A 70 -9.14 6.66 -17.97
CA SER A 70 -7.78 7.19 -18.00
C SER A 70 -7.53 8.04 -16.76
N SER A 71 -8.42 9.00 -16.46
CA SER A 71 -8.28 9.87 -15.29
C SER A 71 -8.31 9.09 -13.98
N MET A 72 -9.13 8.05 -13.86
CA MET A 72 -9.17 7.18 -12.68
C MET A 72 -7.88 6.36 -12.49
N PHE A 73 -7.15 6.08 -13.56
CA PHE A 73 -5.87 5.40 -13.44
C PHE A 73 -4.72 6.37 -13.16
N PHE A 74 -4.58 7.39 -14.01
CA PHE A 74 -3.39 8.26 -14.04
C PHE A 74 -3.36 9.33 -12.96
N ASN A 75 -4.49 9.73 -12.37
CA ASN A 75 -4.50 10.79 -11.34
C ASN A 75 -3.62 10.48 -10.13
N HIS A 76 -3.38 9.21 -9.85
CA HIS A 76 -2.54 8.78 -8.75
C HIS A 76 -1.05 8.93 -9.03
N PHE A 77 -0.63 9.00 -10.29
CA PHE A 77 0.78 9.13 -10.68
C PHE A 77 1.17 10.57 -11.00
N MET A 78 0.22 11.49 -10.92
CA MET A 78 0.41 12.91 -11.19
C MET A 78 0.31 13.72 -9.89
N HIS A 79 1.10 14.77 -9.81
CA HIS A 79 1.01 15.77 -8.76
C HIS A 79 0.63 17.13 -9.34
N ASN A 80 0.14 18.02 -8.49
CA ASN A 80 -0.04 19.41 -8.88
C ASN A 80 1.33 20.00 -9.28
N PRO A 81 1.53 20.39 -10.56
CA PRO A 81 2.81 20.91 -11.05
C PRO A 81 3.28 22.17 -10.30
N TRP A 82 2.34 22.89 -9.68
CA TRP A 82 2.59 24.11 -8.93
C TRP A 82 2.87 23.87 -7.43
N SER A 83 2.81 22.61 -6.97
CA SER A 83 3.07 22.20 -5.59
C SER A 83 4.22 21.20 -5.52
N ILE A 84 5.44 21.72 -5.70
CA ILE A 84 6.68 20.93 -5.66
C ILE A 84 6.84 20.23 -4.30
N SER A 85 6.49 20.91 -3.20
CA SER A 85 6.59 20.34 -1.84
C SER A 85 5.74 19.08 -1.69
N HIS A 86 4.48 19.09 -2.15
CA HIS A 86 3.59 17.93 -2.06
C HIS A 86 4.09 16.74 -2.89
N MET A 87 4.73 17.00 -4.04
CA MET A 87 5.38 15.95 -4.81
C MET A 87 6.60 15.37 -4.06
N THR A 88 7.47 16.23 -3.53
CA THR A 88 8.65 15.80 -2.78
C THR A 88 8.26 14.98 -1.54
N GLU A 89 7.26 15.43 -0.79
CA GLU A 89 6.74 14.72 0.40
C GLU A 89 6.22 13.33 0.04
N ASN A 90 5.41 13.22 -1.03
CA ASN A 90 4.89 11.92 -1.46
C ASN A 90 5.98 10.97 -1.93
N ILE A 91 6.98 11.48 -2.63
CA ILE A 91 8.12 10.68 -3.09
C ILE A 91 8.98 10.23 -1.91
N LEU A 92 9.28 11.10 -0.96
CA LEU A 92 10.03 10.73 0.25
C LEU A 92 9.27 9.70 1.07
N ALA A 93 7.96 9.86 1.24
CA ALA A 93 7.11 8.88 1.90
C ALA A 93 7.15 7.52 1.17
N PHE A 94 7.06 7.52 -0.16
CA PHE A 94 7.17 6.31 -0.98
C PHE A 94 8.51 5.59 -0.77
N LEU A 95 9.62 6.34 -0.82
CA LEU A 95 10.97 5.79 -0.63
C LEU A 95 11.12 5.20 0.76
N PHE A 96 10.71 5.95 1.79
CA PHE A 96 10.75 5.49 3.17
C PHE A 96 9.94 4.20 3.36
N LEU A 97 8.70 4.17 2.88
CA LEU A 97 7.82 2.99 2.98
C LEU A 97 8.37 1.81 2.19
N SER A 98 8.95 2.03 1.02
CA SER A 98 9.59 0.97 0.22
C SER A 98 10.77 0.34 0.98
N VAL A 99 11.60 1.15 1.64
CA VAL A 99 12.69 0.65 2.49
C VAL A 99 12.17 -0.10 3.70
N MET A 100 11.14 0.41 4.38
CA MET A 100 10.52 -0.27 5.52
C MET A 100 9.91 -1.61 5.12
N LEU A 101 9.22 -1.66 3.97
CA LEU A 101 8.67 -2.89 3.41
C LEU A 101 9.78 -3.88 3.05
N PHE A 102 10.89 -3.43 2.46
CA PHE A 102 12.05 -4.28 2.19
C PHE A 102 12.61 -4.87 3.49
N ILE A 103 12.81 -4.05 4.52
CA ILE A 103 13.29 -4.52 5.82
C ILE A 103 12.32 -5.54 6.42
N ALA A 104 11.01 -5.24 6.46
CA ALA A 104 10.02 -6.14 7.03
C ALA A 104 9.94 -7.47 6.26
N ALA A 105 9.85 -7.40 4.93
CA ALA A 105 9.58 -8.53 4.05
C ALA A 105 10.79 -9.42 3.77
N VAL A 106 11.95 -8.80 3.56
CA VAL A 106 13.15 -9.49 3.08
C VAL A 106 14.10 -9.79 4.22
N ILE A 107 14.10 -8.99 5.30
CA ILE A 107 15.03 -9.16 6.42
C ILE A 107 14.32 -9.75 7.64
N VAL A 108 13.36 -9.01 8.23
CA VAL A 108 12.78 -9.34 9.54
C VAL A 108 11.97 -10.62 9.50
N LEU A 109 11.03 -10.74 8.55
CA LEU A 109 10.18 -11.92 8.42
C LEU A 109 11.02 -13.20 8.17
N PRO A 110 11.91 -13.25 7.17
CA PRO A 110 12.74 -14.43 6.92
C PRO A 110 13.71 -14.75 8.07
N ALA A 111 14.36 -13.75 8.67
CA ALA A 111 15.25 -13.96 9.81
C ALA A 111 14.51 -14.54 11.02
N SER A 112 13.22 -14.21 11.16
CA SER A 112 12.34 -14.77 12.20
C SER A 112 11.73 -16.12 11.81
N GLY A 113 12.17 -16.73 10.69
CA GLY A 113 11.64 -17.98 10.13
C GLY A 113 10.21 -17.86 9.55
N CYS A 114 9.67 -16.65 9.44
CA CYS A 114 8.31 -16.42 8.94
C CYS A 114 8.36 -16.32 7.41
N SER A 115 7.90 -17.36 6.73
CA SER A 115 7.82 -17.38 5.27
C SER A 115 6.46 -16.88 4.77
N LEU A 116 6.50 -16.00 3.78
CA LEU A 116 5.35 -15.63 2.98
C LEU A 116 5.17 -16.60 1.81
N PRO A 117 3.95 -16.75 1.27
CA PRO A 117 3.70 -17.61 0.11
C PRO A 117 4.55 -17.21 -1.09
N LYS A 118 4.93 -18.19 -1.92
CA LYS A 118 5.59 -17.91 -3.20
C LYS A 118 4.69 -16.98 -4.03
N HIS A 119 5.26 -15.94 -4.62
CA HIS A 119 4.56 -14.91 -5.42
C HIS A 119 3.64 -13.95 -4.64
N PHE A 120 3.73 -13.91 -3.30
CA PHE A 120 2.94 -12.98 -2.47
C PHE A 120 3.08 -11.51 -2.89
N PHE A 121 4.31 -10.97 -2.94
CA PHE A 121 4.55 -9.59 -3.36
C PHE A 121 4.16 -9.31 -4.81
N PRO A 122 4.57 -10.13 -5.81
CA PRO A 122 4.11 -9.95 -7.18
C PRO A 122 2.58 -9.87 -7.32
N ALA A 123 1.84 -10.72 -6.61
CA ALA A 123 0.38 -10.71 -6.66
C ALA A 123 -0.22 -9.44 -6.04
N ILE A 124 0.30 -8.98 -4.90
CA ILE A 124 -0.15 -7.72 -4.28
C ILE A 124 0.17 -6.52 -5.17
N PHE A 125 1.40 -6.44 -5.69
CA PHE A 125 1.79 -5.33 -6.56
C PHE A 125 1.00 -5.33 -7.87
N LEU A 126 0.59 -6.49 -8.39
CA LEU A 126 -0.31 -6.56 -9.54
C LEU A 126 -1.69 -5.95 -9.21
N VAL A 127 -2.25 -6.28 -8.04
CA VAL A 127 -3.51 -5.69 -7.58
C VAL A 127 -3.35 -4.18 -7.33
N TYR A 128 -2.23 -3.76 -6.75
CA TYR A 128 -1.93 -2.35 -6.51
C TYR A 128 -1.73 -1.58 -7.81
N LEU A 129 -1.12 -2.18 -8.83
CA LEU A 129 -0.87 -1.52 -10.09
C LEU A 129 -2.15 -1.39 -10.91
N ILE A 130 -3.01 -2.43 -10.91
CA ILE A 130 -4.16 -2.51 -11.82
C ILE A 130 -5.46 -2.12 -11.13
N GLY A 131 -5.77 -2.71 -9.96
CA GLY A 131 -7.07 -2.58 -9.31
C GLY A 131 -7.17 -1.39 -8.35
N LEU A 132 -6.12 -1.16 -7.55
CA LEU A 132 -6.12 -0.12 -6.52
C LEU A 132 -6.34 1.31 -7.07
N PRO A 133 -5.79 1.74 -8.23
CA PRO A 133 -6.05 3.08 -8.76
C PRO A 133 -7.55 3.34 -8.94
N PHE A 134 -8.28 2.38 -9.50
CA PHE A 134 -9.72 2.54 -9.73
C PHE A 134 -10.50 2.58 -8.41
N ALA A 135 -10.16 1.73 -7.44
CA ALA A 135 -10.80 1.73 -6.13
C ALA A 135 -10.59 3.06 -5.38
N LEU A 136 -9.36 3.57 -5.36
CA LEU A 136 -9.03 4.86 -4.73
C LEU A 136 -9.68 6.03 -5.45
N SER A 137 -9.74 5.98 -6.78
CA SER A 137 -10.44 6.98 -7.58
C SER A 137 -11.94 7.00 -7.31
N GLY A 138 -12.59 5.84 -7.22
CA GLY A 138 -14.01 5.78 -6.91
C GLY A 138 -14.33 6.35 -5.53
N ILE A 139 -13.50 6.06 -4.52
CA ILE A 139 -13.59 6.68 -3.19
C ILE A 139 -13.40 8.21 -3.28
N SER A 140 -12.43 8.65 -4.09
CA SER A 140 -12.14 10.07 -4.29
C SER A 140 -13.25 10.82 -5.04
N ILE A 141 -13.93 10.18 -5.98
CA ILE A 141 -15.10 10.74 -6.68
C ILE A 141 -16.23 10.98 -5.69
N TRP A 142 -16.58 9.94 -4.91
CA TRP A 142 -17.64 10.04 -3.91
C TRP A 142 -17.36 11.13 -2.88
N ALA A 143 -16.17 11.11 -2.27
CA ALA A 143 -15.79 12.12 -1.29
C ALA A 143 -15.71 13.51 -1.95
N GLY A 144 -15.11 13.61 -3.13
CA GLY A 144 -14.99 14.86 -3.87
C GLY A 144 -16.35 15.53 -4.12
N ARG A 145 -17.38 14.75 -4.50
CA ARG A 145 -18.75 15.26 -4.67
C ARG A 145 -19.34 15.80 -3.36
N ILE A 146 -19.17 15.08 -2.25
CA ILE A 146 -19.67 15.52 -0.92
C ILE A 146 -19.01 16.82 -0.48
N PHE A 147 -17.70 16.96 -0.69
CA PHE A 147 -16.92 18.13 -0.29
C PHE A 147 -16.83 19.22 -1.37
N GLY A 148 -17.56 19.11 -2.48
CA GLY A 148 -17.59 20.11 -3.55
C GLY A 148 -16.27 20.28 -4.32
N LYS A 149 -15.38 19.28 -4.32
CA LYS A 149 -14.15 19.30 -5.12
C LYS A 149 -14.46 18.97 -6.57
N MET A 150 -13.83 19.67 -7.51
CA MET A 150 -13.97 19.38 -8.94
C MET A 150 -12.88 18.45 -9.47
N LEU A 151 -11.63 18.70 -9.07
CA LEU A 151 -10.45 17.99 -9.55
C LEU A 151 -9.69 17.35 -8.38
N VAL A 152 -9.25 16.12 -8.58
CA VAL A 152 -8.43 15.37 -7.62
C VAL A 152 -7.20 14.79 -8.33
N SER A 153 -6.06 14.83 -7.66
CA SER A 153 -4.85 14.12 -8.06
C SER A 153 -3.95 13.89 -6.84
N GLY A 154 -3.11 12.86 -6.91
CA GLY A 154 -2.08 12.64 -5.89
C GLY A 154 -1.77 11.17 -5.62
N PHE A 155 -0.50 10.92 -5.32
CA PHE A 155 0.05 9.61 -5.03
C PHE A 155 -0.14 9.17 -3.56
N SER A 156 -0.58 10.07 -2.68
CA SER A 156 -0.65 9.81 -1.24
C SER A 156 -1.53 8.61 -0.85
N GLY A 157 -2.63 8.35 -1.57
CA GLY A 157 -3.44 7.14 -1.36
C GLY A 157 -2.66 5.82 -1.54
N PHE A 158 -1.71 5.80 -2.49
CA PHE A 158 -0.79 4.67 -2.68
C PHE A 158 0.19 4.54 -1.51
N ASN A 159 0.74 5.65 -1.01
CA ASN A 159 1.59 5.65 0.18
C ASN A 159 0.85 5.05 1.38
N PHE A 160 -0.42 5.42 1.59
CA PHE A 160 -1.22 4.81 2.65
C PHE A 160 -1.48 3.31 2.43
N ALA A 161 -1.62 2.84 1.19
CA ALA A 161 -1.70 1.41 0.90
C ALA A 161 -0.40 0.63 1.16
N LEU A 162 0.75 1.25 0.94
CA LEU A 162 2.05 0.68 1.33
C LEU A 162 2.21 0.67 2.85
N LEU A 163 1.73 1.71 3.55
CA LEU A 163 1.67 1.74 5.01
C LEU A 163 0.77 0.64 5.56
N GLY A 164 -0.43 0.46 4.98
CA GLY A 164 -1.33 -0.64 5.32
C GLY A 164 -0.67 -2.02 5.13
N LEU A 165 0.06 -2.21 4.02
CA LEU A 165 0.82 -3.44 3.78
C LEU A 165 1.90 -3.65 4.84
N LEU A 166 2.63 -2.60 5.23
CA LEU A 166 3.65 -2.68 6.29
C LEU A 166 3.02 -3.14 7.61
N PHE A 167 1.88 -2.57 7.98
CA PHE A 167 1.12 -2.98 9.17
C PHE A 167 0.61 -4.42 9.08
N PHE A 168 0.14 -4.84 7.91
CA PHE A 168 -0.20 -6.24 7.69
C PHE A 168 1.01 -7.16 7.93
N LEU A 169 2.20 -6.82 7.42
CA LEU A 169 3.40 -7.63 7.63
C LEU A 169 3.79 -7.70 9.11
N MET A 170 3.66 -6.59 9.85
CA MET A 170 3.90 -6.56 11.30
C MET A 170 2.89 -7.44 12.07
N LEU A 171 1.60 -7.35 11.72
CA LEU A 171 0.57 -8.21 12.31
C LEU A 171 0.80 -9.69 11.99
N PHE A 172 1.12 -10.00 10.73
CA PHE A 172 1.43 -11.36 10.29
C PHE A 172 2.64 -11.92 11.04
N TRP A 173 3.69 -11.12 11.22
CA TRP A 173 4.86 -11.48 12.01
C TRP A 173 4.48 -11.78 13.47
N GLY A 174 3.77 -10.86 14.12
CA GLY A 174 3.34 -11.02 15.52
C GLY A 174 2.45 -12.25 15.72
N TYR A 175 1.44 -12.42 14.86
CA TYR A 175 0.54 -13.58 14.89
C TYR A 175 1.30 -14.89 14.68
N SER A 176 2.21 -14.94 13.70
CA SER A 176 3.03 -16.12 13.42
C SER A 176 3.91 -16.51 14.60
N ARG A 177 4.40 -15.53 15.37
CA ARG A 177 5.21 -15.75 16.58
C ARG A 177 4.35 -16.27 17.74
N VAL A 178 3.17 -15.68 17.98
CA VAL A 178 2.21 -16.20 18.99
C VAL A 178 1.91 -17.69 18.76
N LEU A 179 1.63 -18.07 17.52
CA LEU A 179 1.29 -19.46 17.19
C LEU A 179 2.45 -20.44 17.41
N LYS A 180 3.69 -19.99 17.28
CA LYS A 180 4.87 -20.86 17.34
C LYS A 180 5.45 -20.97 18.73
N GLU A 181 5.51 -19.87 19.47
CA GLU A 181 6.36 -19.81 20.67
C GLU A 181 5.70 -20.31 21.94
N GLN A 182 4.41 -20.71 21.94
CA GLN A 182 3.62 -21.05 23.15
C GLN A 182 4.22 -20.43 24.43
N PRO A 183 4.26 -19.09 24.50
CA PRO A 183 5.24 -18.40 25.31
C PRO A 183 5.11 -18.82 26.77
N ALA A 184 6.23 -19.22 27.40
CA ALA A 184 6.27 -19.45 28.84
C ALA A 184 5.85 -18.19 29.63
N ASN A 185 5.92 -17.01 28.99
CA ASN A 185 5.37 -15.76 29.49
C ASN A 185 4.39 -15.15 28.47
N PRO A 186 3.06 -15.24 28.70
CA PRO A 186 2.03 -14.88 27.71
C PRO A 186 1.97 -13.38 27.39
N LEU A 187 2.75 -12.52 28.04
CA LEU A 187 2.64 -11.07 27.85
C LEU A 187 3.33 -10.54 26.59
N SER A 188 4.39 -11.18 26.08
CA SER A 188 5.24 -10.53 25.06
C SER A 188 4.63 -10.50 23.63
N PRO A 189 4.09 -11.60 23.07
CA PRO A 189 3.61 -11.54 21.69
C PRO A 189 2.15 -11.06 21.60
N TYR A 190 1.38 -11.17 22.69
CA TYR A 190 0.09 -10.50 22.83
C TYR A 190 0.25 -8.99 22.98
N GLY A 191 1.30 -8.52 23.68
CA GLY A 191 1.66 -7.11 23.72
C GLY A 191 2.01 -6.54 22.35
N LEU A 192 2.67 -7.33 21.49
CA LEU A 192 3.00 -6.92 20.13
C LEU A 192 1.76 -6.84 19.21
N LEU A 193 0.85 -7.82 19.30
CA LEU A 193 -0.43 -7.77 18.59
C LEU A 193 -1.30 -6.60 19.05
N PHE A 194 -1.40 -6.41 20.37
CA PHE A 194 -2.14 -5.29 20.96
C PHE A 194 -1.55 -3.95 20.54
N GLY A 195 -0.22 -3.81 20.58
CA GLY A 195 0.49 -2.63 20.10
C GLY A 195 0.22 -2.36 18.61
N ALA A 196 0.24 -3.38 17.76
CA ALA A 196 -0.07 -3.24 16.34
C ALA A 196 -1.53 -2.76 16.12
N ILE A 197 -2.49 -3.32 16.85
CA ILE A 197 -3.90 -2.89 16.78
C ILE A 197 -4.07 -1.44 17.25
N ILE A 198 -3.44 -1.06 18.37
CA ILE A 198 -3.45 0.33 18.85
C ILE A 198 -2.87 1.25 17.80
N MET A 199 -1.72 0.90 17.22
CA MET A 199 -1.06 1.72 16.22
C MET A 199 -1.92 1.86 14.94
N ILE A 200 -2.67 0.82 14.54
CA ILE A 200 -3.67 0.93 13.47
C ILE A 200 -4.75 1.95 13.84
N GLY A 201 -5.28 1.88 15.06
CA GLY A 201 -6.25 2.86 15.57
C GLY A 201 -5.71 4.29 15.57
N LEU A 202 -4.46 4.47 16.00
CA LEU A 202 -3.78 5.77 16.00
C LEU A 202 -3.54 6.31 14.60
N VAL A 203 -3.15 5.46 13.64
CA VAL A 203 -3.00 5.86 12.23
C VAL A 203 -4.34 6.28 11.65
N ILE A 204 -5.42 5.53 11.90
CA ILE A 204 -6.76 5.91 11.46
C ILE A 204 -7.16 7.26 12.08
N ALA A 205 -6.95 7.43 13.39
CA ALA A 205 -7.23 8.69 14.07
C ALA A 205 -6.43 9.85 13.46
N ALA A 206 -5.14 9.67 13.20
CA ALA A 206 -4.29 10.67 12.56
C ALA A 206 -4.79 11.05 11.16
N ILE A 207 -5.20 10.08 10.34
CA ILE A 207 -5.81 10.36 9.02
C ILE A 207 -7.10 11.17 9.18
N MET A 208 -7.93 10.83 10.18
CA MET A 208 -9.20 11.53 10.42
C MET A 208 -9.02 12.95 10.98
N LEU A 209 -7.89 13.28 11.61
CA LEU A 209 -7.63 14.64 12.09
C LEU A 209 -7.53 15.66 10.93
N ASP A 210 -7.18 15.21 9.73
CA ASP A 210 -7.10 16.07 8.54
C ASP A 210 -8.45 16.31 7.86
N LEU A 211 -9.57 15.83 8.43
CA LEU A 211 -10.91 15.91 7.82
C LEU A 211 -11.35 17.36 7.55
N GLU A 212 -10.93 18.30 8.40
CA GLU A 212 -11.24 19.72 8.25
C GLU A 212 -10.43 20.39 7.14
N ASN A 213 -9.35 19.78 6.65
CA ASN A 213 -8.51 20.34 5.61
C ASN A 213 -9.04 19.93 4.21
N PRO A 214 -9.70 20.84 3.48
CA PRO A 214 -10.28 20.52 2.18
C PRO A 214 -9.22 20.24 1.11
N ASN A 215 -7.92 20.46 1.37
CA ASN A 215 -6.86 20.11 0.43
C ASN A 215 -6.39 18.67 0.58
N VAL A 216 -6.76 17.99 1.67
CA VAL A 216 -6.32 16.62 1.95
C VAL A 216 -7.32 15.60 1.41
N GLY A 217 -6.81 14.51 0.85
CA GLY A 217 -7.58 13.37 0.35
C GLY A 217 -7.90 12.35 1.44
N VAL A 218 -8.48 12.77 2.57
CA VAL A 218 -8.65 11.94 3.79
C VAL A 218 -9.27 10.58 3.52
N PHE A 219 -10.35 10.53 2.72
CA PHE A 219 -11.01 9.26 2.38
C PHE A 219 -10.18 8.39 1.44
N SER A 220 -9.38 8.98 0.56
CA SER A 220 -8.42 8.22 -0.26
C SER A 220 -7.27 7.66 0.59
N HIS A 221 -6.84 8.38 1.63
CA HIS A 221 -5.82 7.91 2.58
C HIS A 221 -6.35 6.75 3.41
N LEU A 222 -7.55 6.91 4.00
CA LEU A 222 -8.21 5.85 4.75
C LEU A 222 -8.47 4.62 3.86
N GLY A 223 -9.02 4.84 2.66
CA GLY A 223 -9.25 3.78 1.67
C GLY A 223 -7.96 3.06 1.29
N GLY A 224 -6.89 3.80 1.00
CA GLY A 224 -5.56 3.25 0.75
C GLY A 224 -5.07 2.39 1.89
N PHE A 225 -5.09 2.91 3.12
CA PHE A 225 -4.64 2.20 4.31
C PHE A 225 -5.42 0.92 4.58
N LEU A 226 -6.76 0.98 4.55
CA LEU A 226 -7.61 -0.18 4.80
C LEU A 226 -7.50 -1.25 3.71
N LEU A 227 -7.49 -0.85 2.43
CA LEU A 227 -7.24 -1.76 1.32
C LEU A 227 -5.83 -2.36 1.41
N GLY A 228 -4.86 -1.58 1.90
CA GLY A 228 -3.50 -2.04 2.12
C GLY A 228 -3.34 -3.07 3.24
N LEU A 229 -4.26 -3.10 4.21
CA LEU A 229 -4.36 -4.17 5.20
C LEU A 229 -5.08 -5.40 4.62
N LEU A 230 -6.14 -5.17 3.85
CA LEU A 230 -7.07 -6.19 3.39
C LEU A 230 -6.55 -7.03 2.22
N ILE A 231 -6.00 -6.38 1.19
CA ILE A 231 -5.52 -7.03 -0.04
C ILE A 231 -4.44 -8.07 0.28
N PRO A 232 -3.41 -7.78 1.09
CA PRO A 232 -2.38 -8.76 1.42
C PRO A 232 -2.94 -9.97 2.17
N ALA A 233 -3.90 -9.77 3.07
CA ALA A 233 -4.56 -10.85 3.78
C ALA A 233 -5.28 -11.81 2.81
N MET A 234 -6.09 -11.26 1.90
CA MET A 234 -6.82 -12.04 0.90
C MET A 234 -5.90 -12.76 -0.07
N VAL A 235 -4.91 -12.06 -0.61
CA VAL A 235 -3.91 -12.66 -1.52
C VAL A 235 -3.16 -13.78 -0.82
N GLY A 236 -2.76 -13.58 0.44
CA GLY A 236 -2.13 -14.61 1.25
C GLY A 236 -2.99 -15.87 1.36
N ILE A 237 -4.27 -15.73 1.71
CA ILE A 237 -5.17 -16.89 1.83
C ILE A 237 -5.37 -17.59 0.48
N VAL A 238 -5.53 -16.84 -0.62
CA VAL A 238 -5.68 -17.42 -1.97
C VAL A 238 -4.45 -18.25 -2.36
N LEU A 239 -3.25 -17.75 -2.04
CA LEU A 239 -2.00 -18.43 -2.39
C LEU A 239 -1.73 -19.68 -1.52
N VAL A 240 -2.21 -19.70 -0.27
CA VAL A 240 -1.98 -20.83 0.65
C VAL A 240 -3.09 -21.87 0.62
N SER A 241 -4.34 -21.49 0.29
CA SER A 241 -5.46 -22.44 0.28
C SER A 241 -5.24 -23.58 -0.72
N GLU A 242 -5.60 -24.80 -0.35
CA GLU A 242 -5.59 -25.96 -1.26
C GLU A 242 -6.94 -26.13 -1.97
N ARG A 243 -8.02 -25.56 -1.41
CA ARG A 243 -9.40 -25.76 -1.90
C ARG A 243 -9.77 -24.70 -2.92
N MET A 244 -10.01 -25.12 -4.16
CA MET A 244 -10.42 -24.21 -5.25
C MET A 244 -11.66 -23.37 -4.90
N LYS A 245 -12.64 -23.94 -4.19
CA LYS A 245 -13.83 -23.19 -3.72
C LYS A 245 -13.46 -21.99 -2.83
N GLN A 246 -12.48 -22.14 -1.94
CA GLN A 246 -12.03 -21.06 -1.06
C GLN A 246 -11.26 -20.01 -1.85
N LYS A 247 -10.36 -20.43 -2.77
CA LYS A 247 -9.65 -19.49 -3.66
C LYS A 247 -10.63 -18.63 -4.44
N MET A 248 -11.58 -19.27 -5.13
CA MET A 248 -12.60 -18.58 -5.91
C MET A 248 -13.44 -17.65 -5.04
N GLY A 249 -13.91 -18.10 -3.88
CA GLY A 249 -14.72 -17.28 -2.98
C GLY A 249 -13.99 -16.01 -2.52
N ILE A 250 -12.72 -16.14 -2.11
CA ILE A 250 -11.92 -15.01 -1.64
C ILE A 250 -11.52 -14.09 -2.80
N SER A 251 -11.15 -14.65 -3.96
CA SER A 251 -10.86 -13.84 -5.15
C SER A 251 -12.08 -13.05 -5.62
N LEU A 252 -13.26 -13.68 -5.64
CA LEU A 252 -14.52 -13.00 -5.98
C LEU A 252 -14.86 -11.90 -4.97
N PHE A 253 -14.65 -12.17 -3.67
CA PHE A 253 -14.86 -11.15 -2.64
C PHE A 253 -13.89 -9.97 -2.81
N LEU A 254 -12.60 -10.22 -3.07
CA LEU A 254 -11.62 -9.18 -3.34
C LEU A 254 -12.02 -8.33 -4.57
N ILE A 255 -12.42 -8.99 -5.66
CA ILE A 255 -12.90 -8.31 -6.87
C ILE A 255 -14.13 -7.48 -6.54
N ALA A 256 -15.10 -8.03 -5.80
CA ALA A 256 -16.31 -7.32 -5.41
C ALA A 256 -15.99 -6.06 -4.57
N VAL A 257 -15.06 -6.14 -3.62
CA VAL A 257 -14.62 -4.97 -2.83
C VAL A 257 -13.99 -3.91 -3.74
N LEU A 258 -13.08 -4.29 -4.62
CA LEU A 258 -12.40 -3.35 -5.54
C LEU A 258 -13.40 -2.70 -6.51
N VAL A 259 -14.29 -3.49 -7.10
CA VAL A 259 -15.32 -3.01 -8.04
C VAL A 259 -16.33 -2.12 -7.33
N ALA A 260 -16.77 -2.50 -6.12
CA ALA A 260 -17.65 -1.66 -5.32
C ALA A 260 -16.99 -0.31 -5.03
N CYS A 261 -15.76 -0.29 -4.51
CA CYS A 261 -15.02 0.95 -4.28
C CYS A 261 -14.81 1.76 -5.57
N ALA A 262 -14.59 1.10 -6.71
CA ALA A 262 -14.36 1.76 -7.98
C ALA A 262 -15.64 2.35 -8.62
N GLY A 263 -16.82 1.78 -8.35
CA GLY A 263 -18.05 2.07 -9.08
C GLY A 263 -19.25 2.53 -8.24
N PHE A 264 -19.18 2.49 -6.90
CA PHE A 264 -20.35 2.83 -6.06
C PHE A 264 -20.87 4.26 -6.25
N TRP A 265 -20.03 5.19 -6.68
CA TRP A 265 -20.42 6.57 -6.99
C TRP A 265 -21.32 6.68 -8.23
N VAL A 266 -21.45 5.63 -9.05
CA VAL A 266 -22.31 5.64 -10.24
C VAL A 266 -23.80 5.66 -9.86
N VAL A 267 -24.14 5.15 -8.68
CA VAL A 267 -25.53 5.09 -8.19
C VAL A 267 -25.88 6.24 -7.23
N LEU A 268 -24.98 7.21 -7.04
CA LEU A 268 -25.11 8.37 -6.17
C LEU A 268 -25.08 9.67 -6.98
#